data_AF-A0A4P0YHA0-F1
#
_entry.id   AF-A0A4P0YHA0-F1
#
_cell.length_a   1.000
_cell.length_b   1.000
_cell.length_c   1.000
_cell.angle_alpha   90.00
_cell.angle_beta   90.00
_cell.angle_gamma   90.00
#
_symmetry.space_group_name_H-M   'P 1'
#
loop_
_entity.id
_entity.type
_entity.pdbx_description
1 polymer ?
#
loop_
_entity_poly.entity_id
_entity_poly.type
_entity_poly.pdbx_seq_one_letter_code
_entity_poly.pdbx_strand_id
1 'polypeptide(L)'
;MPGTEAAVLMVESEAELLSEDQMLGAVVFGHEQQQIVIQNINDLVKEAGKPRWDWQPEAVNEALNARVAALAESRLSDAYRITDKQERYAQVDVIKSETIATLVAEDETLDANELG
;
A
#
# COMPACT_ATOMS: atom_id res chain seq x y z
N MET A 1 11.85 -0.26 17.65
CA MET A 1 10.56 0.07 17.02
C MET A 1 10.70 1.41 16.32
N PRO A 2 10.58 1.48 14.98
CA PRO A 2 10.49 2.73 14.22
C PRO A 2 9.04 3.15 13.90
N GLY A 3 8.80 4.47 13.86
CA GLY A 3 7.50 5.05 13.54
C GLY A 3 7.57 6.53 13.18
N THR A 4 6.43 7.10 12.81
CA THR A 4 6.25 8.55 12.65
C THR A 4 5.83 9.18 13.99
N GLU A 5 5.64 10.49 14.00
CA GLU A 5 5.05 11.19 15.13
C GLU A 5 3.68 10.61 15.51
N ALA A 6 2.85 10.28 14.51
CA ALA A 6 1.48 9.86 14.72
C ALA A 6 1.30 8.35 14.96
N ALA A 7 2.18 7.50 14.39
CA ALA A 7 1.93 6.05 14.39
C ALA A 7 3.21 5.20 14.36
N VAL A 8 3.10 4.01 14.94
CA VAL A 8 4.09 2.92 14.83
C VAL A 8 4.02 2.31 13.43
N LEU A 9 5.18 2.04 12.81
CA LEU A 9 5.26 1.47 11.46
C LEU A 9 5.80 0.03 11.43
N MET A 10 6.75 -0.31 12.31
CA MET A 10 7.33 -1.65 12.36
C MET A 10 7.76 -1.98 13.80
N VAL A 11 7.67 -3.27 14.16
CA VAL A 11 8.16 -3.82 15.43
C VAL A 11 8.96 -5.08 15.11
N GLU A 12 10.17 -5.15 15.65
CA GLU A 12 11.05 -6.33 15.63
C GLU A 12 11.49 -6.57 17.08
N SER A 13 11.29 -7.77 17.62
CA SER A 13 11.54 -8.06 19.03
C SER A 13 11.74 -9.55 19.32
N GLU A 14 12.54 -9.86 20.34
CA GLU A 14 12.68 -11.17 20.98
C GLU A 14 12.49 -10.99 22.49
N ALA A 15 11.80 -11.91 23.17
CA ALA A 15 11.51 -11.81 24.60
C ALA A 15 11.37 -13.20 25.27
N GLU A 16 11.77 -13.30 26.54
CA GLU A 16 11.66 -14.52 27.34
C GLU A 16 10.27 -14.64 28.01
N LEU A 17 9.28 -15.15 27.26
CA LEU A 17 7.93 -15.49 27.76
C LEU A 17 7.22 -14.35 28.52
N LEU A 18 7.30 -13.12 28.01
CA LEU A 18 6.56 -11.97 28.53
C LEU A 18 5.08 -12.03 28.12
N SER A 19 4.21 -11.38 28.90
CA SER A 19 2.79 -11.26 28.56
C SER A 19 2.56 -10.27 27.41
N GLU A 20 1.41 -10.39 26.74
CA GLU A 20 1.01 -9.46 25.66
C GLU A 20 0.94 -8.01 26.16
N ASP A 21 0.45 -7.78 27.39
CA ASP A 21 0.38 -6.44 27.99
C ASP A 21 1.78 -5.82 28.18
N GLN A 22 2.77 -6.64 28.57
CA GLN A 22 4.16 -6.19 28.71
C GLN A 22 4.77 -5.85 27.35
N MET A 23 4.52 -6.69 26.34
CA MET A 23 5.00 -6.46 24.97
C MET A 23 4.39 -5.22 24.34
N LEU A 24 3.07 -5.01 24.50
CA LEU A 24 2.38 -3.81 24.02
C LEU A 24 2.89 -2.56 24.74
N GLY A 25 3.08 -2.63 26.06
CA GLY A 25 3.66 -1.55 26.85
C GLY A 25 5.06 -1.15 26.37
N ALA A 26 5.90 -2.11 25.99
CA ALA A 26 7.22 -1.84 25.43
C ALA A 26 7.16 -1.10 24.07
N VAL A 27 6.19 -1.46 23.21
CA VAL A 27 5.98 -0.78 21.92
C VAL A 27 5.53 0.67 22.13
N VAL A 28 4.54 0.90 23.00
CA VAL A 28 4.04 2.25 23.31
C VAL A 28 5.13 3.11 23.92
N PHE A 29 5.86 2.58 24.92
CA PHE A 29 6.98 3.28 25.52
C PHE A 29 8.06 3.66 24.49
N GLY A 30 8.43 2.71 23.61
CA GLY A 30 9.38 2.99 22.54
C GLY A 30 8.90 4.11 21.60
N HIS A 31 7.60 4.16 21.28
CA HIS A 31 7.00 5.20 20.44
C HIS A 31 7.02 6.58 21.08
N GLU A 32 6.77 6.65 22.38
CA GLU A 32 6.84 7.90 23.14
C GLU A 32 8.28 8.41 23.25
N GLN A 33 9.23 7.52 23.56
CA GLN A 33 10.63 7.92 23.75
C GLN A 33 11.32 8.33 22.45
N GLN A 34 10.96 7.76 21.29
CA GLN A 34 11.57 8.17 20.02
C GLN A 34 11.11 9.56 19.54
N GLN A 35 10.04 10.15 20.11
CA GLN A 35 9.51 11.44 19.66
C GLN A 35 10.55 12.56 19.75
N ILE A 36 11.45 12.51 20.74
CA ILE A 36 12.53 13.49 20.85
C ILE A 36 13.44 13.47 19.63
N VAL A 37 13.71 12.29 19.06
CA VAL A 37 14.55 12.15 17.87
C VAL A 37 13.83 12.76 16.66
N ILE A 38 12.53 12.47 16.49
CA ILE A 38 11.70 13.02 15.41
C ILE A 38 11.67 14.56 15.49
N GLN A 39 11.45 15.12 16.69
CA GLN A 39 11.41 16.56 16.91
C GLN A 39 12.73 17.23 16.51
N ASN A 40 13.86 16.69 16.95
CA ASN A 40 15.17 17.25 16.61
C ASN A 40 15.48 17.15 15.10
N ILE A 41 15.07 16.06 14.44
CA ILE A 41 15.20 15.94 12.98
C ILE A 41 14.35 17.01 12.28
N ASN A 42 13.12 17.23 12.72
CA ASN A 42 12.25 18.26 12.15
C ASN A 42 12.85 19.67 12.33
N ASP A 43 13.42 19.97 13.49
CA ASP A 43 14.05 21.26 13.74
C ASP A 43 15.30 21.46 12.88
N LEU A 44 16.13 20.41 12.70
CA LEU A 44 17.25 20.45 11.77
C LEU A 44 16.81 20.66 10.32
N VAL A 45 15.70 20.04 9.89
CA VAL A 45 15.15 20.25 8.54
C VAL A 45 14.64 21.69 8.36
N LYS A 46 14.11 22.33 9.40
CA LYS A 46 13.73 23.74 9.34
C LYS A 46 14.95 24.66 9.17
N GLU A 47 16.07 24.33 9.80
CA GLU A 47 17.29 25.14 9.75
C GLU A 47 18.11 24.93 8.46
N ALA A 48 18.25 23.68 8.02
CA ALA A 48 19.21 23.29 6.98
C ALA A 48 18.63 22.32 5.93
N GLY A 49 17.31 22.16 5.88
CA GLY A 49 16.65 21.27 4.92
C GLY A 49 16.79 21.75 3.48
N LYS A 50 17.07 20.82 2.57
CA LYS A 50 16.94 21.08 1.13
C LYS A 50 15.47 21.29 0.76
N PRO A 51 15.17 22.04 -0.31
CA PRO A 51 13.81 22.17 -0.81
C PRO A 51 13.17 20.79 -1.06
N ARG A 52 11.89 20.67 -0.72
CA ARG A 52 11.09 19.51 -1.13
C ARG A 52 11.05 19.43 -2.65
N TRP A 53 10.99 18.21 -3.17
CA TRP A 53 10.80 18.01 -4.59
C TRP A 53 9.41 18.49 -4.99
N ASP A 54 9.31 19.17 -6.12
CA ASP A 54 8.02 19.50 -6.76
C ASP A 54 7.54 18.26 -7.52
N TRP A 55 7.12 17.25 -6.76
CA TRP A 55 6.56 16.02 -7.28
C TRP A 55 5.05 16.06 -7.13
N GLN A 56 4.34 15.61 -8.17
CA GLN A 56 2.90 15.43 -8.16
C GLN A 56 2.57 13.98 -8.54
N PRO A 57 1.58 13.35 -7.90
CA PRO A 57 1.08 12.06 -8.35
C PRO A 57 0.42 12.20 -9.73
N GLU A 58 0.35 11.09 -10.46
CA GLU A 58 -0.43 11.03 -11.70
C GLU A 58 -1.91 11.30 -11.42
N ALA A 59 -2.56 12.00 -12.35
CA ALA A 59 -3.98 12.28 -12.24
C ALA A 59 -4.78 10.99 -12.37
N VAL A 60 -5.71 10.77 -11.43
CA VAL A 60 -6.58 9.60 -11.45
C VAL A 60 -7.53 9.69 -12.64
N ASN A 61 -7.52 8.68 -13.52
CA ASN A 61 -8.49 8.55 -14.60
C ASN A 61 -9.75 7.83 -14.11
N GLU A 62 -10.69 8.58 -13.56
CA GLU A 62 -11.94 8.03 -13.01
C GLU A 62 -12.77 7.26 -14.03
N ALA A 63 -12.78 7.70 -15.30
CA ALA A 63 -13.52 7.03 -16.36
C ALA A 63 -12.93 5.66 -16.69
N LEU A 64 -11.59 5.57 -16.77
CA LEU A 64 -10.90 4.31 -16.97
C LEU A 64 -11.11 3.36 -15.78
N ASN A 65 -10.99 3.86 -14.55
CA ASN A 65 -11.26 3.06 -13.34
C ASN A 65 -12.68 2.50 -13.31
N ALA A 66 -13.68 3.30 -13.68
CA ALA A 66 -15.07 2.85 -13.77
C ALA A 66 -15.24 1.76 -14.85
N ARG A 67 -14.54 1.87 -15.98
CA ARG A 67 -14.57 0.86 -17.05
C ARG A 67 -13.90 -0.45 -16.60
N VAL A 68 -12.74 -0.37 -15.96
CA VAL A 68 -12.04 -1.53 -15.37
C VAL A 68 -12.92 -2.22 -14.34
N ALA A 69 -13.53 -1.45 -13.42
CA ALA A 69 -14.42 -1.99 -12.39
C ALA A 69 -15.62 -2.73 -13.01
N ALA A 70 -16.26 -2.15 -14.04
CA ALA A 70 -17.38 -2.79 -14.72
C ALA A 70 -17.03 -4.14 -15.37
N LEU A 71 -15.79 -4.32 -15.82
CA LEU A 71 -15.33 -5.56 -16.46
C LEU A 71 -14.78 -6.60 -15.45
N ALA A 72 -14.13 -6.14 -14.38
CA ALA A 72 -13.33 -7.00 -13.51
C ALA A 72 -13.87 -7.17 -12.08
N GLU A 73 -14.60 -6.20 -11.52
CA GLU A 73 -14.91 -6.15 -10.09
C GLU A 73 -15.68 -7.40 -9.60
N SER A 74 -16.81 -7.73 -10.26
CA SER A 74 -17.59 -8.91 -9.90
C SER A 74 -16.79 -10.21 -10.07
N ARG A 75 -16.01 -10.31 -11.16
CA ARG A 75 -15.23 -11.49 -11.49
C ARG A 75 -14.11 -11.72 -10.48
N LEU A 76 -13.43 -10.66 -10.06
CA LEU A 76 -12.42 -10.70 -9.01
C LEU A 76 -13.05 -11.04 -7.66
N SER A 77 -14.21 -10.47 -7.34
CA SER A 77 -14.96 -10.82 -6.11
C SER A 77 -15.21 -12.32 -6.01
N ASP A 78 -15.63 -12.96 -7.10
CA ASP A 78 -15.85 -14.40 -7.16
C ASP A 78 -14.53 -15.19 -7.14
N ALA A 79 -13.50 -14.74 -7.87
CA ALA A 79 -12.19 -15.39 -7.88
C ALA A 79 -11.55 -15.45 -6.48
N TYR A 80 -11.70 -14.40 -5.66
CA TYR A 80 -11.19 -14.38 -4.28
C TYR A 80 -11.96 -15.27 -3.30
N ARG A 81 -13.11 -15.84 -3.71
CA ARG A 81 -13.80 -16.89 -2.94
C ARG A 81 -13.22 -18.29 -3.19
N ILE A 82 -12.39 -18.48 -4.22
CA ILE A 82 -11.67 -19.72 -4.48
C ILE A 82 -10.62 -19.92 -3.39
N THR A 83 -10.71 -21.03 -2.67
CA THR A 83 -9.82 -21.34 -1.53
C THR A 83 -8.44 -21.79 -2.01
N ASP A 84 -8.39 -22.62 -3.06
CA ASP A 84 -7.14 -23.10 -3.62
C ASP A 84 -6.29 -21.95 -4.19
N LYS A 85 -5.00 -21.93 -3.82
CA LYS A 85 -4.09 -20.84 -4.18
C LYS A 85 -3.77 -20.83 -5.67
N GLN A 86 -3.51 -22.00 -6.27
CA GLN A 86 -3.10 -22.09 -7.66
C GLN A 86 -4.27 -21.79 -8.59
N GLU A 87 -5.46 -22.31 -8.27
CA GLU A 87 -6.69 -22.07 -9.01
C GLU A 87 -7.11 -20.60 -8.93
N ARG A 88 -7.05 -19.99 -7.73
CA ARG A 88 -7.33 -18.55 -7.56
C ARG A 88 -6.38 -17.70 -8.40
N TYR A 89 -5.09 -18.02 -8.41
CA TYR A 89 -4.11 -17.24 -9.16
C TYR A 89 -4.35 -17.37 -10.67
N ALA A 90 -4.58 -18.58 -11.16
CA ALA A 90 -4.94 -18.82 -12.56
C ALA A 90 -6.20 -18.03 -12.96
N GLN A 91 -7.24 -18.04 -12.12
CA GLN A 91 -8.47 -17.31 -12.39
C GLN A 91 -8.26 -15.79 -12.40
N VAL A 92 -7.47 -15.25 -11.48
CA VAL A 92 -7.14 -13.81 -11.44
C VAL A 92 -6.33 -13.40 -12.68
N ASP A 93 -5.36 -14.21 -13.10
CA ASP A 93 -4.55 -13.93 -14.29
C ASP A 93 -5.37 -13.92 -15.58
N VAL A 94 -6.35 -14.82 -15.69
CA VAL A 94 -7.32 -14.84 -16.80
C VAL A 94 -8.15 -13.56 -16.79
N ILE A 95 -8.70 -13.15 -15.64
CA ILE A 95 -9.51 -11.93 -15.54
C ILE A 95 -8.69 -10.70 -15.93
N LYS A 96 -7.45 -10.58 -15.45
CA LYS A 96 -6.54 -9.48 -15.82
C LYS A 96 -6.28 -9.45 -17.33
N SER A 97 -5.88 -10.58 -17.89
CA SER A 97 -5.54 -10.69 -19.32
C SER A 97 -6.72 -10.32 -20.21
N GLU A 98 -7.92 -10.82 -19.89
CA GLU A 98 -9.12 -10.49 -20.66
C GLU A 98 -9.58 -9.04 -20.50
N THR A 99 -9.44 -8.47 -19.29
CA THR A 99 -9.81 -7.07 -19.04
C THR A 99 -8.89 -6.13 -19.81
N ILE A 100 -7.58 -6.36 -19.76
CA ILE A 100 -6.59 -5.59 -20.51
C ILE A 100 -6.84 -5.75 -22.02
N ALA A 101 -7.02 -6.97 -22.52
CA ALA A 101 -7.27 -7.21 -23.94
C ALA A 101 -8.55 -6.52 -24.43
N THR A 102 -9.61 -6.48 -23.60
CA THR A 102 -10.85 -5.77 -23.93
C THR A 102 -10.64 -4.26 -23.98
N LEU A 103 -9.93 -3.68 -23.00
CA LEU A 103 -9.68 -2.24 -22.93
C LEU A 103 -8.77 -1.76 -24.06
N VAL A 104 -7.69 -2.48 -24.36
CA VAL A 104 -6.77 -2.16 -25.46
C VAL A 104 -7.47 -2.29 -26.82
N ALA A 105 -8.42 -3.22 -26.97
CA ALA A 105 -9.22 -3.33 -28.19
C ALA A 105 -10.25 -2.19 -28.33
N GLU A 106 -10.71 -1.60 -27.22
CA GLU A 106 -11.61 -0.45 -27.21
C GLU A 106 -10.85 0.87 -27.49
N ASP A 107 -9.60 0.96 -27.03
CA ASP A 107 -8.73 2.11 -27.24
C ASP A 107 -7.24 1.70 -27.22
N GLU A 108 -6.62 1.69 -28.40
CA GLU A 108 -5.20 1.34 -28.59
C GLU A 108 -4.22 2.39 -28.01
N THR A 109 -4.73 3.56 -27.57
CA THR A 109 -3.91 4.60 -26.94
C THR A 109 -3.73 4.41 -25.44
N LEU A 110 -4.47 3.48 -24.84
CA LEU A 110 -4.30 3.10 -23.44
C LEU A 110 -2.99 2.32 -23.27
N ASP A 111 -2.08 2.85 -22.43
CA ASP A 111 -0.85 2.15 -22.07
C ASP A 111 -1.19 0.95 -21.18
N ALA A 112 -0.67 -0.24 -21.51
CA ALA A 112 -0.82 -1.43 -20.69
C ALA A 112 -0.29 -1.24 -19.26
N ASN A 113 0.65 -0.30 -19.04
CA ASN A 113 1.14 0.07 -17.71
C ASN A 113 0.16 0.92 -16.89
N GLU A 114 -0.79 1.61 -17.54
CA GLU A 114 -1.89 2.32 -16.87
C GLU A 114 -3.05 1.37 -16.50
N LEU A 115 -3.02 0.14 -17.03
CA LEU A 115 -4.08 -0.86 -16.89
C LEU A 115 -3.75 -1.99 -15.90
N GLY A 116 -2.53 -2.05 -15.35
CA GLY A 116 -2.03 -3.20 -14.56
C GLY A 116 -0.99 -2.88 -13.50
#